data_AF-A0A6P6FHX0-F1
#
_entry.id   AF-A0A6P6FHX0-F1
#
_cell.length_a   1.000
_cell.length_b   1.000
_cell.length_c   1.000
_cell.angle_alpha   90.00
_cell.angle_beta   90.00
_cell.angle_gamma   90.00
#
_symmetry.space_group_name_H-M   'P 1'
#
loop_
_entity.id
_entity.type
_entity.pdbx_description
1 polymer ?
#
loop_
_entity_poly.entity_id
_entity_poly.type
_entity_poly.pdbx_seq_one_letter_code
_entity_poly.pdbx_strand_id
1 'polypeptide(L)'
;MSSGASLSIEKLNKENYDTWKLQMEAILIKDDLWEYANASLWNKRDDKARADIILTISSSELCHVKHCKISHEMWNKLKEVYESKGPARKGTLLKQLLFTKMSGSETSRIHTKILDVQSNRGTNYLLQMRLR
;
A
#
# COMPACT_ATOMS: atom_id res chain seq x y z
N MET A 1 -14.58 -20.34 30.89
CA MET A 1 -13.40 -19.50 30.57
C MET A 1 -13.42 -19.29 29.08
N SER A 2 -13.72 -18.07 28.61
CA SER A 2 -13.83 -17.82 27.17
C SER A 2 -12.44 -17.95 26.57
N SER A 3 -12.21 -19.00 25.78
CA SER A 3 -10.99 -19.18 25.00
C SER A 3 -10.91 -18.02 24.03
N GLY A 4 -10.18 -16.96 24.40
CA GLY A 4 -9.85 -15.90 23.49
C GLY A 4 -9.10 -16.53 22.34
N ALA A 5 -9.75 -16.68 21.19
CA ALA A 5 -9.13 -17.16 19.97
C ALA A 5 -7.87 -16.31 19.77
N SER A 6 -6.71 -16.95 19.88
CA SER A 6 -5.45 -16.31 19.56
C SER A 6 -5.50 -16.05 18.06
N LEU A 7 -5.93 -14.84 17.69
CA LEU A 7 -6.01 -14.40 16.30
C LEU A 7 -4.57 -14.38 15.81
N SER A 8 -4.15 -15.47 15.18
CA SER A 8 -2.82 -15.62 14.61
C SER A 8 -2.73 -14.71 13.38
N ILE A 9 -2.44 -13.45 13.63
CA ILE A 9 -2.28 -12.44 12.58
C ILE A 9 -0.92 -12.66 11.93
N GLU A 10 -0.93 -12.66 10.61
CA GLU A 10 0.29 -12.76 9.84
C GLU A 10 1.14 -11.52 10.12
N LYS A 11 2.42 -11.72 10.45
CA LYS A 11 3.30 -10.60 10.76
C LYS A 11 3.47 -9.69 9.55
N LEU A 12 3.54 -8.39 9.79
CA LEU A 12 3.74 -7.41 8.74
C LEU A 12 5.02 -7.72 7.95
N ASN A 13 4.87 -7.76 6.62
CA ASN A 13 5.93 -7.85 5.65
C ASN A 13 5.68 -6.85 4.50
N LYS A 14 6.60 -6.81 3.52
CA LYS A 14 6.58 -5.83 2.43
C LYS A 14 5.47 -6.04 1.41
N GLU A 15 4.73 -7.14 1.49
CA GLU A 15 3.75 -7.59 0.49
C GLU A 15 2.34 -7.66 1.06
N ASN A 16 2.18 -7.77 2.38
CA ASN A 16 0.89 -7.97 3.05
C ASN A 16 0.35 -6.75 3.80
N TYR A 17 0.93 -5.55 3.60
CA TYR A 17 0.57 -4.35 4.35
C TYR A 17 -0.93 -4.03 4.34
N ASP A 18 -1.59 -4.12 3.18
CA ASP A 18 -3.03 -3.81 3.07
C ASP A 18 -3.90 -4.73 3.94
N THR A 19 -3.57 -6.02 3.94
CA THR A 19 -4.26 -7.03 4.77
C THR A 19 -3.91 -6.86 6.25
N TRP A 20 -2.63 -6.69 6.56
CA TRP A 20 -2.15 -6.48 7.93
C TRP A 20 -2.77 -5.23 8.55
N LYS A 21 -2.88 -4.13 7.80
CA LYS A 21 -3.47 -2.88 8.25
C LYS A 21 -4.92 -3.08 8.70
N LEU A 22 -5.73 -3.77 7.89
CA LEU A 22 -7.12 -4.08 8.24
C LEU A 22 -7.22 -4.95 9.49
N GLN A 23 -6.36 -5.97 9.60
CA GLN A 23 -6.33 -6.85 10.76
C GLN A 23 -5.90 -6.12 12.04
N MET A 24 -4.87 -5.28 11.95
CA MET A 24 -4.35 -4.51 13.07
C MET A 24 -5.35 -3.44 13.54
N GLU A 25 -6.02 -2.76 12.62
CA GLU A 25 -7.13 -1.85 12.93
C GLU A 25 -8.24 -2.58 13.69
N ALA A 26 -8.63 -3.79 13.24
CA ALA A 26 -9.63 -4.60 13.94
C ALA A 26 -9.19 -5.01 15.37
N ILE A 27 -7.91 -5.34 15.61
CA ILE A 27 -7.40 -5.60 16.97
C ILE A 27 -7.56 -4.35 17.83
N LEU A 28 -7.08 -3.21 17.34
CA LEU A 28 -7.07 -1.97 18.10
C LEU A 28 -8.49 -1.50 18.40
N ILE A 29 -9.45 -1.71 17.48
CA ILE A 29 -10.86 -1.43 17.73
C ILE A 29 -11.40 -2.39 18.80
N LYS A 30 -11.15 -3.70 18.69
CA LYS A 30 -11.63 -4.71 19.65
C LYS A 30 -11.16 -4.43 21.08
N ASP A 31 -9.97 -3.84 21.22
CA ASP A 31 -9.35 -3.54 22.51
C ASP A 31 -9.59 -2.10 23.01
N ASP A 32 -10.42 -1.31 22.31
CA ASP A 32 -10.69 0.12 22.56
C ASP A 32 -9.42 1.01 22.56
N LEU A 33 -8.52 0.72 21.62
CA LEU A 33 -7.20 1.35 21.47
C LEU A 33 -7.01 2.13 20.16
N TRP A 34 -7.95 2.03 19.21
CA TRP A 34 -7.82 2.66 17.89
C TRP A 34 -7.61 4.18 17.94
N GLU A 35 -8.26 4.85 18.88
CA GLU A 35 -8.15 6.31 19.05
C GLU A 35 -6.72 6.77 19.33
N TYR A 36 -5.89 5.94 19.97
CA TYR A 36 -4.48 6.28 20.23
C TYR A 36 -3.63 6.21 18.95
N ALA A 37 -3.95 5.28 18.05
CA ALA A 37 -3.28 5.15 16.76
C ALA A 37 -3.74 6.22 15.74
N ASN A 38 -4.98 6.71 15.86
CA ASN A 38 -5.57 7.66 14.90
C ASN A 38 -5.50 9.13 15.35
N ALA A 39 -5.72 9.44 16.63
CA ALA A 39 -5.90 10.81 17.13
C ALA A 39 -4.70 11.37 17.90
N SER A 40 -3.53 10.71 17.86
CA SER A 40 -2.30 11.15 18.54
C SER A 40 -2.46 11.40 20.04
N LEU A 41 -3.29 10.60 20.70
CA LEU A 41 -3.50 10.70 22.15
C LEU A 41 -2.33 10.05 22.88
N TRP A 42 -1.63 10.81 23.73
CA TRP A 42 -0.65 10.24 24.67
C TRP A 42 -1.36 9.94 25.99
N ASN A 43 -1.58 8.65 26.29
CA ASN A 43 -2.04 8.21 27.61
C ASN A 43 -1.42 6.86 27.98
N LYS A 44 -1.59 6.38 29.21
CA LYS A 44 -1.09 5.07 29.69
C LYS A 44 -1.56 3.88 28.83
N ARG A 45 -2.64 4.05 28.06
CA ARG A 45 -3.17 3.04 27.12
C ARG A 45 -2.45 3.03 25.76
N ASP A 46 -1.71 4.09 25.45
CA ASP A 46 -0.86 4.15 24.24
C ASP A 46 0.23 3.09 24.27
N ASP A 47 0.82 2.81 25.43
CA ASP A 47 1.85 1.76 25.57
C ASP A 47 1.32 0.37 25.17
N LYS A 48 0.02 0.10 25.41
CA LYS A 48 -0.62 -1.16 25.01
C LYS A 48 -0.79 -1.21 23.49
N ALA A 49 -1.34 -0.16 22.88
CA ALA A 49 -1.48 -0.06 21.44
C ALA A 49 -0.12 -0.20 20.73
N ARG A 50 0.92 0.42 21.30
CA ARG A 50 2.30 0.32 20.81
C ARG A 50 2.81 -1.11 20.87
N ALA A 51 2.61 -1.80 21.98
CA ALA A 51 3.01 -3.20 22.13
C ALA A 51 2.30 -4.10 21.12
N ASP A 52 0.98 -3.93 20.94
CA ASP A 52 0.20 -4.72 20.00
C ASP A 52 0.69 -4.52 18.55
N ILE A 53 1.01 -3.27 18.17
CA ILE A 53 1.59 -2.97 16.85
C ILE A 53 2.97 -3.65 16.70
N ILE A 54 3.85 -3.55 17.70
CA ILE A 54 5.20 -4.15 17.64
C ILE A 54 5.13 -5.68 17.50
N LEU A 55 4.24 -6.33 18.26
CA LEU A 55 4.12 -7.78 18.29
C LEU A 55 3.61 -8.39 16.98
N THR A 56 2.89 -7.60 16.19
CA THR A 56 2.35 -8.01 14.88
C THR A 56 3.28 -7.65 13.72
N ILE A 57 4.46 -7.08 13.96
CA ILE A 57 5.44 -6.72 12.94
C ILE A 57 6.56 -7.76 12.86
N SER A 58 7.02 -8.09 11.65
CA SER A 58 8.22 -8.92 11.47
C SER A 58 9.47 -8.18 11.93
N SER A 59 10.44 -8.90 12.51
CA SER A 59 11.69 -8.32 13.00
C SER A 59 12.45 -7.50 11.95
N SER A 60 12.32 -7.83 10.66
CA SER A 60 12.93 -7.10 9.55
C SER A 60 12.38 -5.67 9.38
N GLU A 61 11.11 -5.46 9.71
CA GLU A 61 10.42 -4.19 9.49
C GLU A 61 10.41 -3.30 10.75
N LEU A 62 10.79 -3.83 11.93
CA LEU A 62 10.90 -3.07 13.18
C LEU A 62 11.87 -1.88 13.08
N CYS A 63 12.82 -1.94 12.15
CA CYS A 63 13.76 -0.83 11.90
C CYS A 63 13.05 0.48 11.52
N HIS A 64 11.82 0.42 11.00
CA HIS A 64 11.04 1.59 10.62
C HIS A 64 10.37 2.30 11.79
N VAL A 65 10.12 1.60 12.90
CA VAL A 65 9.31 2.11 14.02
C VAL A 65 10.08 2.23 15.34
N LYS A 66 11.34 1.79 15.38
CA LYS A 66 12.20 1.78 16.59
C LYS A 66 12.38 3.14 17.30
N HIS A 67 12.18 4.25 16.60
CA HIS A 67 12.36 5.61 17.14
C HIS A 67 11.04 6.33 17.44
N CYS A 68 9.91 5.70 17.12
CA CYS A 68 8.59 6.26 17.40
C CYS A 68 8.27 6.10 18.88
N LYS A 69 7.74 7.16 19.49
CA LYS A 69 7.40 7.15 20.93
C LYS A 69 5.92 6.85 21.16
N ILE A 70 5.08 7.19 20.19
CA ILE A 70 3.62 7.12 20.28
C ILE A 70 3.07 6.16 19.21
N SER A 71 1.98 5.45 19.51
CA SER A 71 1.35 4.51 18.55
C SER A 71 0.94 5.18 17.25
N HIS A 72 0.47 6.43 17.32
CA HIS A 72 0.14 7.25 16.14
C HIS A 72 1.35 7.52 15.24
N GLU A 73 2.53 7.82 15.81
CA GLU A 73 3.75 7.98 15.03
C GLU A 73 4.14 6.68 14.34
N MET A 74 4.03 5.55 15.04
CA MET A 74 4.29 4.23 14.45
C MET A 74 3.34 3.94 13.29
N TRP A 75 2.03 4.15 13.50
CA TRP A 75 1.01 3.91 12.49
C TRP A 75 1.25 4.76 11.24
N ASN A 76 1.50 6.05 11.43
CA ASN A 76 1.79 6.95 10.31
C ASN A 76 3.10 6.63 9.62
N LYS A 77 4.13 6.20 10.35
CA LYS A 77 5.41 5.82 9.71
C LYS A 77 5.26 4.59 8.84
N LEU A 78 4.52 3.59 9.30
CA LEU A 78 4.20 2.40 8.50
C LEU A 78 3.37 2.80 7.27
N LYS A 79 2.36 3.65 7.46
CA LYS A 79 1.56 4.20 6.36
C LYS A 79 2.43 4.89 5.31
N GLU A 80 3.33 5.77 5.73
CA GLU A 80 4.30 6.44 4.86
C GLU A 80 5.18 5.44 4.10
N VAL A 81 5.70 4.41 4.78
CA VAL A 81 6.64 3.44 4.20
C VAL A 81 5.98 2.52 3.16
N TYR A 82 4.75 2.06 3.40
CA TYR A 82 4.10 1.05 2.56
C TYR A 82 3.07 1.64 1.59
N GLU A 83 2.28 2.65 1.98
CA GLU A 83 1.31 3.27 1.06
C GLU A 83 2.00 4.08 -0.04
N SER A 84 3.13 4.75 0.26
CA SER A 84 3.91 5.48 -0.76
C SER A 84 4.49 4.57 -1.85
N LYS A 85 4.52 3.24 -1.62
CA LYS A 85 5.06 2.25 -2.54
C LYS A 85 3.99 1.47 -3.30
N GLY A 86 2.70 1.56 -2.96
CA GLY A 86 1.65 0.70 -3.52
C GLY A 86 1.50 0.76 -5.05
N PRO A 87 1.17 1.92 -5.65
CA PRO A 87 1.06 2.06 -7.11
C PRO A 87 2.41 2.08 -7.83
N ALA A 88 3.41 2.73 -7.21
CA ALA A 88 4.73 2.91 -7.81
C ALA A 88 5.48 1.58 -7.97
N ARG A 89 5.39 0.67 -6.99
CA ARG A 89 6.08 -0.63 -7.02
C ARG A 89 5.42 -1.62 -7.99
N LYS A 90 4.08 -1.62 -8.10
CA LYS A 90 3.36 -2.35 -9.15
C LYS A 90 3.72 -1.82 -10.54
N GLY A 91 3.82 -0.50 -10.69
CA GLY A 91 4.27 0.15 -11.93
C GLY A 91 5.69 -0.23 -12.32
N THR A 92 6.64 -0.22 -11.37
CA THR A 92 8.03 -0.64 -11.62
C THR A 92 8.15 -2.12 -11.92
N LEU A 93 7.41 -2.98 -11.21
CA LEU A 93 7.40 -4.42 -11.48
C LEU A 93 6.80 -4.73 -12.86
N LEU A 94 5.70 -4.06 -13.24
CA LEU A 94 5.15 -4.19 -14.60
C LEU A 94 6.16 -3.71 -15.65
N LYS A 95 6.80 -2.55 -15.43
CA LYS A 95 7.83 -2.04 -16.34
C LYS A 95 8.98 -3.04 -16.47
N GLN A 96 9.50 -3.56 -15.37
CA GLN A 96 10.57 -4.55 -15.37
C GLN A 96 10.16 -5.84 -16.06
N LEU A 97 8.96 -6.38 -15.80
CA LEU A 97 8.43 -7.57 -16.45
C LEU A 97 8.29 -7.38 -17.97
N LEU A 98 7.81 -6.21 -18.40
CA LEU A 98 7.71 -5.82 -19.81
C LEU A 98 9.10 -5.69 -20.46
N PHE A 99 10.08 -5.09 -19.76
CA PHE A 99 11.46 -4.98 -20.23
C PHE A 99 12.16 -6.34 -20.30
N THR A 100 11.98 -7.23 -19.32
CA THR A 100 12.58 -8.58 -19.32
C THR A 100 11.96 -9.47 -20.38
N LYS A 101 10.66 -9.30 -20.68
CA LYS A 101 9.99 -10.02 -21.79
C LYS A 101 10.38 -9.48 -23.18
N MET A 102 11.05 -8.33 -23.25
CA MET A 102 11.60 -7.74 -24.48
C MET A 102 13.09 -8.03 -24.71
N SER A 103 13.78 -8.69 -23.77
CA SER A 103 15.16 -9.16 -23.97
C SER A 103 15.23 -10.61 -24.45
N GLY A 104 14.10 -11.33 -24.46
CA GLY A 104 13.99 -12.70 -24.94
C GLY A 104 12.84 -12.80 -25.93
N SER A 105 13.20 -12.82 -27.22
CA SER A 105 12.35 -12.99 -28.40
C SER A 105 11.71 -11.73 -29.02
N GLU A 106 12.26 -11.39 -30.17
CA GLU A 106 11.63 -10.71 -31.32
C GLU A 106 10.85 -9.41 -31.05
N THR A 107 11.63 -8.39 -30.69
CA THR A 107 11.41 -6.99 -31.07
C THR A 107 10.98 -6.89 -32.53
N SER A 108 9.70 -6.61 -32.85
CA SER A 108 9.31 -5.93 -34.11
C SER A 108 7.83 -5.57 -34.31
N ARG A 109 6.86 -5.96 -33.47
CA ARG A 109 5.42 -5.78 -33.87
C ARG A 109 4.51 -4.95 -32.99
N ILE A 110 4.92 -4.55 -31.78
CA ILE A 110 4.02 -3.87 -30.84
C ILE A 110 4.13 -2.33 -30.93
N HIS A 111 5.26 -1.80 -31.39
CA HIS A 111 5.49 -0.34 -31.42
C HIS A 111 4.69 0.40 -32.51
N THR A 112 4.21 -0.29 -33.55
CA THR A 112 3.49 0.36 -34.66
C THR A 112 1.98 0.53 -34.44
N LYS A 113 1.36 -0.07 -33.41
CA LYS A 113 -0.09 0.11 -33.16
C LYS A 113 -0.43 1.20 -32.15
N ILE A 114 0.50 1.60 -31.29
CA ILE A 114 0.21 2.56 -30.23
C ILE A 114 0.27 4.02 -30.74
N LEU A 115 1.05 4.29 -31.79
CA LEU A 115 1.14 5.63 -32.39
C LEU A 115 -0.03 5.96 -33.34
N ASP A 116 -0.57 4.98 -34.08
CA ASP A 116 -1.71 5.22 -34.99
C ASP A 116 -3.05 5.44 -34.26
N VAL A 117 -3.21 4.92 -33.04
CA VAL A 117 -4.45 5.10 -32.27
C VAL A 117 -4.56 6.49 -31.63
N GLN A 118 -3.43 7.20 -31.44
CA GLN A 118 -3.45 8.55 -30.88
C GLN A 118 -3.65 9.64 -31.95
N SER A 119 -3.29 9.40 -33.22
CA SER A 119 -3.48 10.41 -34.28
C SER A 119 -4.92 10.49 -34.83
N ASN A 120 -5.76 9.45 -34.65
CA ASN A 120 -7.07 9.38 -35.30
C ASN A 120 -8.27 9.76 -34.41
N ARG A 121 -8.05 10.31 -33.20
CA ARG A 121 -9.13 10.84 -32.33
C ARG A 121 -9.28 12.36 -32.38
N GLY A 122 -8.42 13.07 -33.11
CA GLY A 122 -8.37 14.55 -33.11
C GLY A 122 -9.08 15.28 -34.26
N THR A 123 -9.56 14.58 -35.31
CA THR A 123 -10.01 15.26 -36.54
C THR A 123 -11.52 15.19 -36.82
N ASN A 124 -12.31 14.46 -36.03
CA ASN A 124 -13.73 14.25 -36.36
C ASN A 124 -14.73 15.29 -35.78
N TYR A 125 -14.27 16.27 -34.98
CA TYR A 125 -15.17 17.28 -34.40
C TYR A 125 -15.14 18.66 -35.09
N LEU A 126 -14.19 18.92 -35.98
CA LEU A 126 -14.06 20.23 -36.66
C LEU A 126 -14.69 20.29 -38.07
N LEU A 127 -15.17 19.16 -38.61
CA LEU A 127 -15.83 19.14 -39.93
C LEU A 127 -17.37 19.18 -39.87
N GLN A 128 -17.99 19.16 -38.69
CA GLN A 128 -19.45 19.24 -38.53
C GLN A 128 -19.99 20.66 -38.24
N MET A 129 -19.14 21.69 -38.18
CA MET A 129 -19.57 23.09 -37.94
C MET A 129 -19.37 24.04 -39.14
N ARG A 130 -19.04 23.55 -40.35
CA ARG A 130 -18.90 24.40 -41.55
C ARG A 130 -19.92 24.12 -42.66
N LEU A 131 -20.99 23.37 -42.39
CA LEU A 131 -22.07 23.11 -43.35
C LEU A 131 -23.47 23.29 -42.76
N ARG A 132 -23.67 24.34 -41.95
CA ARG A 132 -25.00 24.90 -41.73
C ARG A 132 -24.95 26.40 -41.56
#